data_AF-A0AAW2D0E8-F1
#
_entry.id   AF-A0AAW2D0E8-F1
#
_cell.length_a   1.000
_cell.length_b   1.000
_cell.length_c   1.000
_cell.angle_alpha   90.00
_cell.angle_beta   90.00
_cell.angle_gamma   90.00
#
_symmetry.space_group_name_H-M   'P 1'
#
loop_
_entity.id
_entity.type
_entity.pdbx_description
1 polymer ?
#
loop_
_entity_poly.entity_id
_entity_poly.type
_entity_poly.pdbx_seq_one_letter_code
_entity_poly.pdbx_strand_id
1 'polypeptide(L)'
;MCKDLMNQWQHLQRVVDHFTTEQIANNRLQLKASIYIVRHLAFQAISFRGRDESFSSSNRGNFLESLGIVTFWNEKVAEIIEKPPKNATYTSPRIQKEILHVFLAKVKKDIREEIGDVKFCIMVDEARDESMKEQMAVVFRNVDTQDFVKELFLGLFMLLTLWL
;
A
#
# COMPACT_ATOMS: atom_id res chain seq x y z
N MET A 1 -32.58 -3.15 -15.96
CA MET A 1 -32.41 -1.94 -15.13
C MET A 1 -32.06 -2.37 -13.71
N CYS A 2 -30.93 -1.90 -13.17
CA CYS A 2 -30.28 -2.46 -11.98
C CYS A 2 -31.11 -2.16 -10.71
N LYS A 3 -31.78 -3.18 -10.14
CA LYS A 3 -32.64 -3.03 -8.95
C LYS A 3 -31.86 -2.57 -7.71
N ASP A 4 -30.56 -2.88 -7.66
CA ASP A 4 -29.68 -2.50 -6.55
C ASP A 4 -29.41 -0.99 -6.49
N LEU A 5 -29.41 -0.30 -7.64
CA LEU A 5 -29.25 1.17 -7.68
C LEU A 5 -30.48 1.92 -7.15
N MET A 6 -31.66 1.27 -7.13
CA MET A 6 -32.90 1.87 -6.62
C MET A 6 -33.13 1.61 -5.13
N ASN A 7 -32.29 0.78 -4.50
CA ASN A 7 -32.40 0.51 -3.07
C ASN A 7 -31.68 1.60 -2.27
N GLN A 8 -32.44 2.60 -1.82
CA GLN A 8 -31.85 3.74 -1.14
C GLN A 8 -31.10 3.38 0.15
N TRP A 9 -31.45 2.26 0.80
CA TRP A 9 -30.77 1.77 2.02
C TRP A 9 -29.35 1.26 1.76
N GLN A 10 -29.01 0.98 0.51
CA GLN A 10 -27.69 0.53 0.10
C GLN A 10 -26.79 1.67 -0.39
N HIS A 11 -27.28 2.92 -0.41
CA HIS A 11 -26.42 4.07 -0.72
C HIS A 11 -25.28 4.16 0.31
N LEU A 12 -24.05 4.24 -0.20
CA LEU A 12 -22.83 4.33 0.61
C LEU A 12 -22.94 5.39 1.72
N GLN A 13 -23.47 6.57 1.41
CA GLN A 13 -23.67 7.64 2.38
C GLN A 13 -24.52 7.17 3.58
N ARG A 14 -25.70 6.61 3.32
CA ARG A 14 -26.61 6.13 4.38
C ARG A 14 -26.02 4.97 5.17
N VAL A 15 -25.29 4.06 4.52
CA VAL A 15 -24.62 2.94 5.20
C VAL A 15 -23.51 3.44 6.12
N VAL A 16 -22.72 4.42 5.67
CA VAL A 16 -21.65 5.03 6.46
C VAL A 16 -22.20 5.84 7.63
N ASP A 17 -23.28 6.60 7.41
CA ASP A 17 -23.95 7.40 8.44
C ASP A 17 -24.62 6.52 9.52
N HIS A 18 -24.86 5.23 9.23
CA HIS A 18 -25.47 4.28 10.17
C HIS A 18 -24.44 3.45 10.95
N PHE A 19 -23.14 3.64 10.75
CA PHE A 19 -22.14 2.94 11.56
C PHE A 19 -22.14 3.46 13.00
N THR A 20 -22.15 2.52 13.94
CA THR A 20 -21.97 2.85 15.35
C THR A 20 -20.56 3.40 15.61
N THR A 21 -20.42 4.23 16.65
CA THR A 21 -19.11 4.76 17.06
C THR A 21 -18.10 3.65 17.34
N GLU A 22 -18.55 2.53 17.90
CA GLU A 22 -17.74 1.35 18.15
C GLU A 22 -17.25 0.70 16.85
N GLN A 23 -18.12 0.50 15.86
CA GLN A 23 -17.72 -0.04 14.55
C GLN A 23 -16.69 0.86 13.86
N ILE A 24 -16.88 2.19 13.92
CA ILE A 24 -15.90 3.15 13.38
C ILE A 24 -14.56 3.01 14.09
N ALA A 25 -14.56 2.93 15.42
CA ALA A 25 -13.34 2.78 16.22
C ALA A 25 -12.61 1.47 15.90
N ASN A 26 -13.34 0.36 15.77
CA ASN A 26 -12.78 -0.96 15.46
C ASN A 26 -12.19 -1.01 14.04
N ASN A 27 -12.92 -0.48 13.05
CA ASN A 27 -12.42 -0.34 11.67
C ASN A 27 -11.13 0.49 11.60
N ARG A 28 -11.07 1.62 12.33
CA ARG A 28 -9.87 2.46 12.41
C ARG A 28 -8.70 1.72 13.05
N LEU A 29 -8.94 0.94 14.09
CA LEU A 29 -7.91 0.18 14.78
C LEU A 29 -7.30 -0.90 13.87
N GLN A 30 -8.15 -1.64 13.14
CA GLN A 30 -7.69 -2.67 12.19
C GLN A 30 -6.96 -2.06 10.99
N LEU A 31 -7.46 -0.93 10.46
CA LEU A 31 -6.77 -0.19 9.40
C LEU A 31 -5.41 0.32 9.89
N LYS A 32 -5.33 0.85 11.11
CA LYS A 32 -4.08 1.31 11.72
C LYS A 32 -3.05 0.18 11.79
N ALA A 33 -3.44 -1.01 12.25
CA ALA A 33 -2.57 -2.19 12.25
C ALA A 33 -2.06 -2.52 10.83
N SER A 34 -2.96 -2.55 9.85
CA SER A 34 -2.63 -2.83 8.44
C SER A 34 -1.64 -1.80 7.87
N ILE A 35 -1.85 -0.51 8.16
CA ILE A 35 -0.96 0.59 7.73
C ILE A 35 0.45 0.40 8.31
N TYR A 36 0.58 0.04 9.60
CA TYR A 36 1.90 -0.18 10.19
C TYR A 36 2.63 -1.38 9.57
N ILE A 37 1.93 -2.48 9.34
CA ILE A 37 2.51 -3.68 8.72
C ILE A 37 2.96 -3.36 7.29
N VAL A 38 2.09 -2.77 6.46
CA VAL A 38 2.45 -2.35 5.09
C VAL A 38 3.65 -1.41 5.10
N ARG A 39 3.69 -0.45 6.02
CA ARG A 39 4.81 0.50 6.14
C ARG A 39 6.11 -0.23 6.47
N HIS A 40 6.09 -1.15 7.43
CA HIS A 40 7.27 -1.91 7.83
C HIS A 40 7.79 -2.77 6.68
N LEU A 41 6.92 -3.55 6.04
CA LEU A 41 7.30 -4.43 4.93
C LEU A 41 7.84 -3.63 3.73
N ALA A 42 7.17 -2.52 3.38
CA ALA A 42 7.62 -1.64 2.30
C ALA A 42 9.01 -1.05 2.58
N PHE A 43 9.23 -0.55 3.80
CA PHE A 43 10.48 0.10 4.17
C PHE A 43 11.66 -0.87 4.24
N GLN A 44 11.40 -2.14 4.58
CA GLN A 44 12.41 -3.19 4.62
C GLN A 44 12.58 -3.93 3.28
N ALA A 45 11.85 -3.51 2.23
CA ALA A 45 11.79 -4.21 0.95
C ALA A 45 11.42 -5.71 1.05
N ILE A 46 10.59 -6.05 2.04
CA ILE A 46 10.12 -7.43 2.28
C ILE A 46 8.87 -7.67 1.43
N SER A 47 8.78 -8.84 0.80
CA SER A 47 7.58 -9.25 0.06
C SER A 47 6.37 -9.35 0.99
N PHE A 48 5.21 -8.86 0.56
CA PHE A 48 4.03 -8.82 1.44
C PHE A 48 3.32 -10.18 1.50
N ARG A 49 3.40 -10.92 0.38
CA ARG A 49 2.59 -12.09 0.08
C ARG A 49 3.44 -13.34 0.15
N GLY A 50 2.81 -14.43 0.59
CA GLY A 50 3.39 -15.77 0.56
C GLY A 50 3.05 -16.48 -0.74
N ARG A 51 3.65 -17.67 -0.94
CA ARG A 51 3.26 -18.57 -2.03
C ARG A 51 1.85 -19.12 -1.83
N ASP A 52 1.51 -19.44 -0.58
CA ASP A 52 0.20 -19.94 -0.19
C ASP A 52 -0.29 -19.22 1.08
N GLU A 53 -1.40 -18.50 0.98
CA GLU A 53 -2.02 -17.76 2.08
C GLU A 53 -3.18 -18.54 2.74
N SER A 54 -3.38 -19.81 2.35
CA SER A 54 -4.39 -20.71 2.93
C SER A 54 -4.17 -20.92 4.42
N PHE A 55 -5.25 -21.25 5.14
CA PHE A 55 -5.16 -21.55 6.58
C PHE A 55 -4.32 -22.79 6.90
N SER A 56 -4.16 -23.71 5.94
CA SER A 56 -3.33 -24.91 6.07
C SER A 56 -1.84 -24.65 5.81
N SER A 57 -1.47 -23.49 5.29
CA SER A 57 -0.07 -23.15 5.02
C SER A 57 0.68 -22.87 6.32
N SER A 58 1.92 -23.37 6.41
CA SER A 58 2.82 -23.06 7.52
C SER A 58 3.41 -21.65 7.48
N ASN A 59 3.35 -20.99 6.31
CA ASN A 59 3.73 -19.59 6.14
C ASN A 59 2.77 -18.93 5.14
N ARG A 60 1.88 -18.10 5.68
CA ARG A 60 0.81 -17.44 4.93
C ARG A 60 1.24 -16.13 4.28
N GLY A 61 2.53 -15.83 4.29
CA GLY A 61 3.10 -14.59 3.78
C GLY A 61 3.28 -13.54 4.86
N ASN A 62 4.30 -12.70 4.67
CA ASN A 62 4.79 -11.80 5.72
C ASN A 62 3.72 -10.83 6.25
N PHE A 63 2.75 -10.41 5.43
CA PHE A 63 1.66 -9.56 5.92
C PHE A 63 0.76 -10.30 6.93
N LEU A 64 0.33 -11.52 6.61
CA LEU A 64 -0.56 -12.29 7.48
C LEU A 64 0.17 -12.78 8.74
N GLU A 65 1.44 -13.18 8.61
CA GLU A 65 2.27 -13.54 9.77
C GLU A 65 2.51 -12.33 10.69
N SER A 66 2.83 -11.16 10.12
CA SER A 66 2.97 -9.92 10.91
C SER A 66 1.65 -9.53 11.59
N LEU A 67 0.52 -9.75 10.92
CA LEU A 67 -0.80 -9.52 11.51
C LEU A 67 -1.05 -10.47 12.67
N GLY A 68 -0.65 -11.74 12.56
CA GLY A 68 -0.69 -12.72 13.65
C GLY A 68 0.12 -12.28 14.87
N ILE A 69 1.28 -11.66 14.67
CA ILE A 69 2.06 -11.05 15.76
C ILE A 69 1.29 -9.90 16.40
N VAL A 70 0.68 -9.01 15.60
CA VAL A 70 -0.12 -7.90 16.14
C VAL A 70 -1.32 -8.40 16.94
N THR A 71 -2.02 -9.45 16.46
CA THR A 71 -3.16 -10.03 17.19
C THR A 71 -2.71 -10.71 18.48
N PHE A 72 -1.55 -11.36 18.49
CA PHE A 72 -1.00 -11.99 19.69
C PHE A 72 -0.76 -10.98 20.82
N TRP A 73 -0.30 -9.77 20.50
CA TRP A 73 -0.03 -8.71 21.49
C TRP A 73 -1.21 -7.77 21.73
N ASN A 74 -2.29 -7.86 20.94
CA ASN A 74 -3.43 -6.95 21.03
C ASN A 74 -4.74 -7.73 20.90
N GLU A 75 -5.27 -8.15 22.04
CA GLU A 75 -6.52 -8.91 22.14
C GLU A 75 -7.69 -8.20 21.45
N LYS A 76 -7.77 -6.87 21.54
CA LYS A 76 -8.81 -6.10 20.85
C LYS A 76 -8.70 -6.22 19.33
N VAL A 77 -7.49 -6.19 18.78
CA VAL A 77 -7.28 -6.39 17.33
C VAL A 77 -7.61 -7.83 16.94
N ALA A 78 -7.27 -8.81 17.79
CA ALA A 78 -7.64 -10.20 17.58
C ALA A 78 -9.17 -10.37 17.48
N GLU A 79 -9.92 -9.82 18.45
CA GLU A 79 -11.39 -9.90 18.44
C GLU A 79 -12.00 -9.28 17.18
N ILE A 80 -11.50 -8.11 16.76
CA ILE A 80 -12.00 -7.41 15.56
C ILE A 80 -11.78 -8.24 14.29
N ILE A 81 -10.64 -8.93 14.20
CA ILE A 81 -10.28 -9.74 13.02
C ILE A 81 -11.06 -11.06 12.99
N GLU A 82 -11.36 -11.65 14.15
CA GLU A 82 -12.19 -12.87 14.25
C GLU A 82 -13.66 -12.59 13.96
N LYS A 83 -14.16 -11.39 14.31
CA LYS A 83 -15.55 -10.96 14.10
C LYS A 83 -15.63 -9.77 13.13
N PRO A 84 -15.16 -9.89 11.88
CA PRO A 84 -15.18 -8.75 10.98
C PRO A 84 -16.64 -8.37 10.66
N PRO A 85 -17.00 -7.08 10.68
CA PRO A 85 -18.33 -6.66 10.28
C PRO A 85 -18.51 -6.94 8.79
N LYS A 86 -19.25 -8.00 8.46
CA LYS A 86 -19.56 -8.43 7.08
C LYS A 86 -18.29 -8.69 6.25
N ASN A 87 -18.00 -7.81 5.27
CA ASN A 87 -16.97 -7.95 4.25
C ASN A 87 -15.73 -7.06 4.50
N ALA A 88 -15.61 -6.43 5.67
CA ALA A 88 -14.52 -5.50 5.99
C ALA A 88 -13.17 -6.22 6.19
N THR A 89 -12.60 -6.73 5.10
CA THR A 89 -11.33 -7.46 5.09
C THR A 89 -10.19 -6.53 4.67
N TYR A 90 -9.57 -5.89 5.66
CA TYR A 90 -8.37 -5.05 5.47
C TYR A 90 -7.10 -5.87 5.16
N THR A 91 -7.22 -7.20 5.16
CA THR A 91 -6.15 -8.15 4.84
C THR A 91 -5.98 -8.40 3.35
N SER A 92 -6.91 -7.95 2.52
CA SER A 92 -6.89 -8.24 1.09
C SER A 92 -5.70 -7.57 0.37
N PRO A 93 -5.16 -8.20 -0.69
CA PRO A 93 -4.08 -7.62 -1.49
C PRO A 93 -4.43 -6.25 -2.07
N ARG A 94 -5.72 -6.04 -2.39
CA ARG A 94 -6.20 -4.77 -2.91
C ARG A 94 -6.02 -3.65 -1.89
N ILE A 95 -6.44 -3.86 -0.65
CA ILE A 95 -6.29 -2.85 0.41
C ILE A 95 -4.81 -2.58 0.71
N GLN A 96 -3.97 -3.62 0.74
CA GLN A 96 -2.52 -3.44 0.89
C GLN A 96 -1.92 -2.55 -0.20
N LYS A 97 -2.33 -2.75 -1.47
CA LYS A 97 -1.91 -1.93 -2.61
C LYS A 97 -2.45 -0.50 -2.54
N GLU A 98 -3.68 -0.30 -2.06
CA GLU A 98 -4.28 1.02 -1.86
C GLU A 98 -3.51 1.81 -0.79
N ILE A 99 -3.17 1.17 0.34
CA ILE A 99 -2.31 1.78 1.38
C ILE A 99 -0.94 2.15 0.80
N LEU A 100 -0.33 1.24 0.02
CA LEU A 100 0.96 1.50 -0.61
C LEU A 100 0.89 2.66 -1.62
N HIS A 101 -0.22 2.80 -2.37
CA HIS A 101 -0.44 3.95 -3.25
C HIS A 101 -0.51 5.26 -2.49
N VAL A 102 -1.15 5.28 -1.32
CA VAL A 102 -1.19 6.47 -0.46
C VAL A 102 0.21 6.84 0.03
N PHE A 103 1.03 5.85 0.41
CA PHE A 103 2.44 6.10 0.76
C PHE A 103 3.24 6.63 -0.43
N LEU A 104 3.10 6.02 -1.61
CA LEU A 104 3.77 6.46 -2.82
C LEU A 104 3.40 7.91 -3.17
N ALA A 105 2.12 8.28 -3.05
CA ALA A 105 1.67 9.65 -3.31
C ALA A 105 2.29 10.65 -2.33
N LYS A 106 2.43 10.28 -1.05
CA LYS A 106 3.12 11.11 -0.05
C LYS A 106 4.61 11.24 -0.34
N VAL A 107 5.30 10.13 -0.59
CA VAL A 107 6.74 10.13 -0.93
C VAL A 107 7.00 10.97 -2.18
N LYS A 108 6.19 10.83 -3.23
CA LYS A 108 6.33 11.65 -4.45
C LYS A 108 6.09 13.13 -4.19
N LYS A 109 5.15 13.46 -3.30
CA LYS A 109 4.92 14.84 -2.87
C LYS A 109 6.14 15.38 -2.11
N ASP A 110 6.68 14.61 -1.18
CA ASP A 110 7.86 14.99 -0.39
C ASP A 110 9.09 15.18 -1.30
N ILE A 111 9.32 14.28 -2.26
CA ILE A 111 10.38 14.41 -3.27
C ILE A 111 10.20 15.70 -4.09
N ARG A 112 8.97 16.00 -4.52
CA ARG A 112 8.66 17.23 -5.27
C ARG A 112 8.96 18.48 -4.45
N GLU A 113 8.59 18.47 -3.17
CA GLU A 113 8.84 19.60 -2.25
C GLU A 113 10.33 19.75 -1.95
N GLU A 114 11.08 18.64 -1.81
CA GLU A 114 12.53 18.66 -1.60
C GLU A 114 13.30 19.18 -2.81
N ILE A 115 12.88 18.81 -4.02
CA ILE A 115 13.47 19.36 -5.25
C ILE A 115 13.11 20.84 -5.39
N GLY A 116 11.86 21.22 -5.16
CA GLY A 116 11.42 22.62 -5.30
C GLY A 116 11.86 23.23 -6.63
N ASP A 117 12.56 24.37 -6.55
CA ASP A 117 13.14 25.08 -7.70
C ASP A 117 14.67 24.90 -7.80
N VAL A 118 15.26 23.93 -7.09
CA VAL A 118 16.70 23.70 -7.12
C VAL A 118 17.12 23.07 -8.44
N LYS A 119 18.41 23.22 -8.79
CA LYS A 119 18.97 22.51 -9.95
C LYS A 119 19.07 21.02 -9.64
N PHE A 120 18.54 20.20 -10.53
CA PHE A 120 18.63 18.74 -10.44
C PHE A 120 19.00 18.15 -11.80
N CYS A 121 19.52 16.93 -11.78
CA CYS A 121 19.70 16.07 -12.93
C CYS A 121 18.66 14.94 -12.86
N ILE A 122 18.23 14.44 -14.01
CA ILE A 122 17.45 13.21 -14.12
C ILE A 122 18.41 12.13 -14.57
N MET A 123 18.51 11.06 -13.79
CA MET A 123 19.19 9.83 -14.18
C MET A 123 18.15 8.82 -14.59
N VAL A 124 18.39 8.21 -15.76
CA VAL A 124 17.49 7.23 -16.37
C VAL A 124 18.33 6.03 -16.72
N ASP A 125 17.93 4.85 -16.26
CA ASP A 125 18.57 3.58 -16.59
C ASP A 125 17.53 2.60 -17.13
N GLU A 126 17.86 1.94 -18.23
CA GLU A 126 16.99 1.00 -18.92
C GLU A 126 17.52 -0.43 -18.80
N ALA A 127 16.66 -1.34 -18.38
CA ALA A 127 16.97 -2.76 -18.26
C ALA A 127 15.84 -3.60 -18.86
N ARG A 128 16.20 -4.75 -19.42
CA ARG A 128 15.25 -5.73 -19.96
C ARG A 128 15.13 -6.90 -18.99
N ASP A 129 13.91 -7.25 -18.62
CA ASP A 129 13.64 -8.40 -17.74
C ASP A 129 13.60 -9.74 -18.51
N GLU A 130 13.54 -10.86 -17.77
CA GLU A 130 13.44 -12.22 -18.34
C GLU A 130 12.19 -12.42 -19.21
N SER A 131 11.15 -11.61 -19.01
CA SER A 131 9.94 -11.60 -19.85
C SER A 131 10.10 -10.73 -21.10
N MET A 132 11.33 -10.32 -21.40
CA MET A 132 11.68 -9.48 -22.54
C MET A 132 11.05 -8.09 -22.51
N LYS A 133 10.53 -7.65 -21.35
CA LYS A 133 9.94 -6.32 -21.18
C LYS A 133 11.00 -5.33 -20.74
N GLU A 134 10.99 -4.18 -21.38
CA GLU A 134 11.87 -3.08 -21.02
C GLU A 134 11.28 -2.30 -19.84
N GLN A 135 12.13 -1.99 -18.88
CA GLN A 135 11.80 -1.23 -17.69
C GLN A 135 12.83 -0.11 -17.52
N MET A 136 12.36 1.04 -17.06
CA MET A 136 13.17 2.24 -16.89
C MET A 136 13.13 2.70 -15.44
N ALA A 137 14.29 2.76 -14.79
CA ALA A 137 14.44 3.37 -13.47
C ALA A 137 14.70 4.88 -13.64
N VAL A 138 13.94 5.70 -12.92
CA VAL A 138 14.10 7.17 -12.92
C VAL A 138 14.50 7.65 -11.54
N VAL A 139 15.58 8.42 -11.47
CA VAL A 139 16.15 8.98 -10.23
C VAL A 139 16.40 10.47 -10.44
N PHE A 140 15.97 11.30 -9.49
CA PHE A 140 16.40 12.70 -9.43
C PHE A 140 17.68 12.82 -8.62
N ARG A 141 18.68 13.54 -9.15
CA ARG A 141 19.94 13.80 -8.46
C ARG A 141 20.10 15.29 -8.23
N ASN A 142 20.24 15.72 -6.97
CA ASN A 142 20.47 17.12 -6.63
C ASN A 142 21.61 17.25 -5.60
N VAL A 143 22.03 18.49 -5.35
CA VAL A 143 22.95 18.84 -4.26
C VAL A 143 22.13 19.60 -3.23
N ASP A 144 22.16 19.14 -1.99
CA ASP A 144 21.44 19.79 -0.91
C ASP A 144 22.16 21.04 -0.39
N THR A 145 21.57 21.70 0.62
CA THR A 145 22.14 22.92 1.22
C THR A 145 23.42 22.68 2.01
N GLN A 146 23.82 21.43 2.23
CA GLN A 146 25.04 21.02 2.91
C GLN A 146 26.09 20.49 1.92
N ASP A 147 25.92 20.75 0.62
CA ASP A 147 26.77 20.27 -0.47
C ASP A 147 26.83 18.74 -0.60
N PHE A 148 25.85 18.01 -0.05
CA PHE A 148 25.73 16.57 -0.24
C PHE A 148 24.90 16.25 -1.47
N VAL A 149 25.42 15.32 -2.28
CA VAL A 149 24.66 14.74 -3.39
C VAL A 149 23.57 13.84 -2.84
N LYS A 150 22.32 14.11 -3.23
CA LYS A 150 21.17 13.25 -2.95
C LYS A 150 20.62 12.63 -4.22
N GLU A 151 20.21 11.37 -4.10
CA GLU A 151 19.59 10.59 -5.17
C GLU A 151 18.19 10.14 -4.70
N LEU A 152 17.16 10.66 -5.36
CA LEU A 152 15.76 10.46 -5.02
C LEU A 152 15.12 9.58 -6.09
N PHE A 153 14.94 8.29 -5.77
CA PHE A 153 14.29 7.34 -6.65
C PHE A 153 12.81 7.66 -6.84
N LEU A 154 12.39 7.88 -8.09
CA LEU A 154 11.00 8.23 -8.43
C LEU A 154 10.15 6.98 -8.70
N GLY A 155 10.74 5.97 -9.33
CA GLY A 155 10.03 4.75 -9.69
C GLY A 155 10.67 3.96 -10.84
N LEU A 156 10.16 2.74 -11.00
CA LEU A 156 10.35 1.88 -12.17
C LEU A 156 9.12 2.02 -13.07
N PHE A 157 9.35 2.27 -14.35
CA PHE A 157 8.31 2.44 -15.36
C PHE A 157 8.46 1.35 -16.42
N MET A 158 7.38 0.63 -16.69
CA MET A 158 7.35 -0.33 -17.78
C MET A 158 7.25 0.42 -19.10
N LEU A 159 8.20 0.20 -20.00
CA LEU A 159 8.13 0.73 -21.35
C LEU A 159 7.20 -0.17 -22.15
N LEU A 160 6.15 0.41 -22.73
CA LEU A 160 5.38 -0.28 -23.75
C LEU A 160 6.29 -0.46 -24.95
N THR A 161 6.58 -1.70 -25.33
CA THR A 161 7.25 -2.02 -26.60
C THR A 161 6.39 -1.49 -27.75
N LEU A 162 6.60 -0.24 -28.15
CA LEU A 162 6.22 0.26 -29.45
C LEU A 162 7.24 -0.33 -30.42
N TRP A 163 6.85 -1.43 -31.05
CA TRP A 163 7.60 -2.01 -32.17
C TRP A 163 7.76 -0.93 -33.25
N LEU A 164 9.01 -0.56 -33.54
CA LEU A 164 9.43 -0.20 -34.90
C LEU A 164 9.61 -1.50 -35.70
#